data_AF-A0A2M8S6X3-F1
#
_entry.id   AF-A0A2M8S6X3-F1
#
_cell.length_a   1.000
_cell.length_b   1.000
_cell.length_c   1.000
_cell.angle_alpha   90.00
_cell.angle_beta   90.00
_cell.angle_gamma   90.00
#
_symmetry.space_group_name_H-M   'P 1'
#
loop_
_entity.id
_entity.type
_entity.pdbx_description
1 polymer ?
#
loop_
_entity_poly.entity_id
_entity_poly.type
_entity_poly.pdbx_seq_one_letter_code
_entity_poly.pdbx_strand_id
1 'polypeptide(L)'
;MVVHVMETLAVGRDLEDAKVKADISAQVLPLIEDLPNPVERDAYRQRLARFLRVDERALIGAQARGPRARRPRPRAETLAQEQAAVTGITNSPSYLIEAHILGVLLRRPGLLYRLDRDLQESALSRLSPEDFEYTDHQVLFRLVRQSLEQDAADADQYLHQNLPPALADLTDELLANSLSLDSLDDRLLEDLFRGVIKIRRLGLDESINQLRFLQEDAQQQGDLRAASYLEMVSQYRRSRNALDQASQKLSERRQE
;
A
#
# COMPACT_ATOMS: atom_id res chain seq x y z
N MET A 1 -0.40 10.43 31.25
CA MET A 1 0.50 11.49 31.76
C MET A 1 0.81 12.56 30.72
N VAL A 2 1.27 12.21 29.51
CA VAL A 2 1.62 13.19 28.46
C VAL A 2 0.47 14.14 28.07
N VAL A 3 -0.76 13.62 27.95
CA VAL A 3 -1.95 14.43 27.61
C VAL A 3 -2.24 15.53 28.64
N HIS A 4 -2.06 15.24 29.93
CA HIS A 4 -2.32 16.20 31.00
C HIS A 4 -1.26 17.32 31.04
N VAL A 5 -0.02 17.02 30.63
CA VAL A 5 1.07 18.01 30.47
C VAL A 5 0.81 18.93 29.27
N MET A 6 0.28 18.38 28.17
CA MET A 6 -0.14 19.17 27.00
C MET A 6 -1.24 20.17 27.37
N GLU A 7 -2.24 19.72 28.13
CA GLU A 7 -3.36 20.57 28.57
C GLU A 7 -2.93 21.64 29.57
N THR A 8 -2.07 21.32 30.54
CA THR A 8 -1.59 22.30 31.54
C THR A 8 -0.67 23.37 30.96
N LEU A 9 0.15 23.04 29.96
CA LEU A 9 1.02 24.02 29.28
C LEU A 9 0.24 24.93 28.31
N ALA A 10 -0.95 24.53 27.89
CA ALA A 10 -1.82 25.31 27.02
C ALA A 10 -2.72 26.31 27.79
N VAL A 11 -2.91 26.11 29.10
CA VAL A 11 -3.73 27.01 29.92
C VAL A 11 -3.07 28.39 30.04
N GLY A 12 -3.71 29.42 29.48
CA GLY A 12 -3.28 30.81 29.57
C GLY A 12 -2.27 31.28 28.52
N ARG A 13 -2.04 30.49 27.46
CA ARG A 13 -1.13 30.81 26.34
C ARG A 13 -1.91 30.94 25.03
N ASP A 14 -1.49 31.86 24.16
CA ASP A 14 -2.10 32.02 22.84
C ASP A 14 -1.57 30.96 21.88
N LEU A 15 -2.42 30.00 21.54
CA LEU A 15 -2.11 28.89 20.65
C LEU A 15 -2.13 29.30 19.17
N GLU A 16 -2.39 30.55 18.82
CA GLU A 16 -2.24 31.06 17.45
C GLU A 16 -0.84 31.67 17.19
N ASP A 17 -0.08 31.98 18.25
CA ASP A 17 1.30 32.50 18.13
C ASP A 17 2.30 31.37 17.78
N ALA A 18 2.98 31.52 16.63
CA ALA A 18 3.99 30.59 16.16
C ALA A 18 5.14 30.36 17.16
N LYS A 19 5.47 31.36 17.98
CA LYS A 19 6.53 31.25 19.01
C LYS A 19 6.09 30.38 20.18
N VAL A 20 4.84 30.51 20.60
CA VAL A 20 4.24 29.69 21.66
C VAL A 20 4.12 28.23 21.22
N LYS A 21 3.72 27.97 19.96
CA LYS A 21 3.68 26.61 19.38
C LYS A 21 5.07 25.94 19.39
N ALA A 22 6.11 26.70 19.05
CA ALA A 22 7.49 26.20 19.07
C ALA A 22 7.98 25.87 20.49
N ASP A 23 7.67 26.73 21.47
CA ASP A 23 8.05 26.52 22.88
C ASP A 23 7.34 25.28 23.49
N ILE A 24 6.05 25.10 23.22
CA ILE A 24 5.28 23.93 23.69
C ILE A 24 5.83 22.64 23.03
N SER A 25 6.13 22.69 21.74
CA SER A 25 6.72 21.56 21.01
C SER A 25 8.07 21.16 21.60
N ALA A 26 8.94 22.13 21.90
CA ALA A 26 10.27 21.88 22.46
C ALA A 26 10.24 21.21 23.85
N GLN A 27 9.19 21.44 24.64
CA GLN A 27 9.03 20.87 25.98
C GLN A 27 8.36 19.48 25.96
N VAL A 28 7.42 19.25 25.05
CA VAL A 28 6.63 18.00 25.00
C VAL A 28 7.31 16.92 24.16
N LEU A 29 8.05 17.28 23.11
CA LEU A 29 8.68 16.32 22.20
C LEU A 29 9.70 15.39 22.90
N PRO A 30 10.57 15.86 23.82
CA PRO A 30 11.48 14.98 24.58
C PRO A 30 10.73 13.95 25.45
N LEU A 31 9.61 14.35 26.06
CA LEU A 31 8.79 13.45 26.89
C LEU A 31 8.11 12.36 26.06
N ILE A 32 7.82 12.64 24.79
CA ILE A 32 7.29 11.63 23.87
C ILE A 32 8.42 10.68 23.44
N GLU A 33 9.65 11.15 23.30
CA GLU A 33 10.79 10.32 22.87
C GLU A 33 11.26 9.33 23.93
N ASP A 34 11.07 9.65 25.22
CA ASP A 34 11.35 8.76 26.36
C ASP A 34 10.38 7.57 26.47
N LEU A 35 9.35 7.47 25.62
CA LEU A 35 8.46 6.31 25.62
C LEU A 35 9.12 5.07 25.00
N PRO A 36 9.00 3.89 25.64
CA PRO A 36 9.65 2.66 25.19
C PRO A 36 9.04 2.08 23.90
N ASN A 37 7.78 2.39 23.60
CA ASN A 37 7.05 1.82 22.47
C ASN A 37 7.03 2.77 21.27
N PRO A 38 7.61 2.40 20.10
CA PRO A 38 7.66 3.27 18.93
C PRO A 38 6.28 3.67 18.40
N VAL A 39 5.29 2.79 18.48
CA VAL A 39 3.92 3.05 18.00
C VAL A 39 3.22 4.11 18.87
N GLU A 40 3.48 4.08 20.18
CA GLU A 40 2.94 5.08 21.09
C GLU A 40 3.57 6.45 20.85
N ARG A 41 4.88 6.50 20.54
CA ARG A 41 5.57 7.75 20.21
C ARG A 41 4.92 8.44 19.01
N ASP A 42 4.64 7.69 17.95
CA ASP A 42 4.03 8.23 16.74
C ASP A 42 2.58 8.66 17.01
N ALA A 43 1.81 7.90 17.78
CA ALA A 43 0.45 8.29 18.19
C ALA A 43 0.42 9.60 19.02
N TYR A 44 1.36 9.78 19.95
CA TYR A 44 1.45 11.01 20.74
C TYR A 44 2.00 12.20 19.95
N ARG A 45 2.90 11.97 18.99
CA ARG A 45 3.38 13.01 18.05
C ARG A 45 2.25 13.51 17.14
N GLN A 46 1.47 12.59 16.59
CA GLN A 46 0.33 12.93 15.75
C GLN A 46 -0.74 13.70 16.53
N ARG A 47 -0.95 13.35 17.81
CA ARG A 47 -1.84 14.08 18.71
C ARG A 47 -1.34 15.49 19.04
N LEU A 48 -0.03 15.68 19.22
CA LEU A 48 0.59 17.01 19.43
C LEU A 48 0.46 17.90 18.18
N ALA A 49 0.67 17.35 16.99
CA ALA A 49 0.50 18.05 15.71
C ALA A 49 -0.93 18.59 15.54
N ARG A 50 -1.93 17.74 15.82
CA ARG A 50 -3.36 18.11 15.79
C ARG A 50 -3.69 19.20 16.83
N PHE A 51 -3.11 19.11 18.02
CA PHE A 51 -3.35 20.08 19.10
C PHE A 51 -2.79 21.48 18.78
N LEU A 52 -1.60 21.55 18.18
CA LEU A 52 -0.95 22.82 17.82
C LEU A 52 -1.39 23.37 16.45
N ARG A 53 -2.19 22.61 15.69
CA ARG A 53 -2.58 22.90 14.30
C ARG A 53 -1.35 23.14 13.41
N VAL A 54 -0.34 22.29 13.52
CA VAL A 54 0.91 22.35 12.77
C VAL A 54 1.14 21.02 12.06
N ASP A 55 1.69 21.06 10.85
CA ASP A 55 2.04 19.85 10.11
C ASP A 55 3.05 18.97 10.87
N GLU A 56 2.80 17.66 10.87
CA GLU A 56 3.65 16.66 11.51
C GLU A 56 5.12 16.74 11.05
N ARG A 57 5.34 17.11 9.79
CA ARG A 57 6.67 17.30 9.18
C ARG A 57 7.44 18.49 9.76
N ALA A 58 6.74 19.52 10.24
CA ALA A 58 7.37 20.70 10.85
C ALA A 58 7.90 20.39 12.26
N LEU A 59 7.29 19.44 12.97
CA LEU A 59 7.78 18.94 14.26
C LEU A 59 9.04 18.07 14.11
N ILE A 60 9.14 17.31 13.02
CA ILE A 60 10.33 16.51 12.66
C ILE A 60 11.51 17.41 12.26
N GLY A 61 11.23 18.48 11.50
CA GLY A 61 12.26 19.41 11.00
C GLY A 61 12.90 20.31 12.06
N ALA A 62 12.21 20.56 13.19
CA ALA A 62 12.72 21.42 14.26
C ALA A 62 13.93 20.83 15.01
N GLN A 63 14.10 19.51 14.99
CA GLN A 63 15.22 18.80 15.63
C GLN A 63 16.51 18.74 14.78
N ALA A 64 16.46 19.12 13.49
CA ALA A 64 17.63 19.04 12.59
C ALA A 64 18.51 20.31 12.59
N ARG A 65 18.43 21.17 13.61
CA ARG A 65 19.33 22.33 13.76
C ARG A 65 20.32 22.15 14.92
N GLY A 66 21.18 21.14 14.79
CA GLY A 66 22.49 21.17 15.42
C GLY A 66 23.44 22.10 14.64
N PRO A 67 24.34 22.86 15.30
CA PRO A 67 25.22 23.81 14.63
C PRO A 67 26.33 23.06 13.87
N ARG A 68 26.10 22.74 12.60
CA ARG A 68 27.14 22.17 11.74
C ARG A 68 27.96 23.28 11.08
N ALA A 69 29.23 23.29 11.47
CA ALA A 69 30.28 24.16 10.99
C ALA A 69 30.35 24.22 9.45
N ARG A 70 30.47 25.45 8.94
CA ARG A 70 30.72 25.75 7.52
C ARG A 70 32.04 25.15 7.07
N ARG A 71 32.00 24.24 6.10
CA ARG A 71 33.15 23.91 5.23
C ARG A 71 32.83 24.39 3.81
N PRO A 72 33.72 25.12 3.12
CA PRO A 72 33.43 25.64 1.80
C PRO A 72 33.92 24.71 0.66
N ARG A 73 33.02 24.54 -0.33
CA ARG A 73 33.25 24.35 -1.79
C ARG A 73 33.76 22.98 -2.31
N PRO A 74 33.58 22.64 -3.61
CA PRO A 74 33.15 23.50 -4.73
C PRO A 74 31.97 23.00 -5.59
N ARG A 75 31.55 23.96 -6.40
CA ARG A 75 30.54 24.05 -7.45
C ARG A 75 30.88 23.20 -8.68
N ALA A 76 30.01 22.24 -8.98
CA ALA A 76 29.65 21.63 -10.27
C ALA A 76 28.56 20.62 -9.87
N GLU A 77 27.32 20.57 -10.35
CA GLU A 77 26.77 20.75 -11.69
C GLU A 77 25.31 21.20 -11.50
N THR A 78 25.01 22.44 -11.89
CA THR A 78 23.64 22.82 -12.21
C THR A 78 23.47 22.43 -13.67
N LEU A 79 22.80 21.30 -13.95
CA LEU A 79 22.16 20.92 -15.23
C LEU A 79 21.61 19.46 -15.27
N ALA A 80 21.50 18.74 -14.14
CA ALA A 80 21.00 17.36 -14.14
C ALA A 80 19.84 17.09 -13.15
N GLN A 81 18.93 18.06 -12.96
CA GLN A 81 17.80 17.90 -12.03
C GLN A 81 16.40 17.80 -12.68
N GLU A 82 16.32 17.58 -13.99
CA GLU A 82 15.04 17.30 -14.68
C GLU A 82 14.92 15.87 -15.23
N GLN A 83 15.86 14.97 -14.93
CA GLN A 83 15.80 13.56 -15.41
C GLN A 83 15.94 12.50 -14.32
N ALA A 84 15.91 12.89 -13.04
CA ALA A 84 16.01 11.94 -11.91
C ALA A 84 14.66 11.68 -11.21
N ALA A 85 13.56 11.72 -11.95
CA ALA A 85 12.22 11.39 -11.44
C ALA A 85 11.68 10.04 -11.99
N VAL A 86 12.48 9.24 -12.70
CA VAL A 86 11.98 7.99 -13.33
C VAL A 86 12.74 6.73 -12.95
N THR A 87 13.67 6.78 -11.99
CA THR A 87 14.41 5.57 -11.57
C THR A 87 14.49 5.50 -10.06
N GLY A 88 13.37 5.13 -9.48
CA GLY A 88 13.21 4.95 -8.05
C GLY A 88 11.89 4.31 -7.71
N ILE A 89 11.51 3.21 -8.39
CA ILE A 89 10.52 2.31 -7.82
C ILE A 89 11.20 1.71 -6.58
N THR A 90 11.00 2.34 -5.43
CA THR A 90 11.07 1.63 -4.16
C THR A 90 9.97 0.59 -4.25
N ASN A 91 10.29 -0.62 -4.74
CA ASN A 91 9.33 -1.68 -5.04
C ASN A 91 8.41 -1.93 -3.85
N SER A 92 7.22 -1.32 -3.87
CA SER A 92 6.19 -1.52 -2.86
C SER A 92 5.88 -3.01 -2.77
N PRO A 93 5.54 -3.52 -1.58
CA PRO A 93 5.19 -4.93 -1.44
C PRO A 93 4.00 -5.31 -2.35
N SER A 94 3.05 -4.40 -2.61
CA SER A 94 1.96 -4.59 -3.58
C SER A 94 2.51 -4.82 -4.99
N TYR A 95 3.35 -3.91 -5.48
CA TYR A 95 3.98 -3.99 -6.80
C TYR A 95 4.66 -5.34 -7.05
N LEU A 96 5.47 -5.82 -6.09
CA LEU A 96 6.19 -7.09 -6.25
C LEU A 96 5.26 -8.29 -6.39
N ILE A 97 4.13 -8.28 -5.68
CA ILE A 97 3.15 -9.38 -5.74
C ILE A 97 2.38 -9.31 -7.06
N GLU A 98 1.94 -8.13 -7.46
CA GLU A 98 1.26 -7.92 -8.74
C GLU A 98 2.14 -8.30 -9.93
N ALA A 99 3.40 -7.85 -9.91
CA ALA A 99 4.40 -8.18 -10.90
C ALA A 99 4.63 -9.70 -10.99
N HIS A 100 4.68 -10.39 -9.84
CA HIS A 100 4.78 -11.85 -9.82
C HIS A 100 3.55 -12.52 -10.44
N ILE A 101 2.34 -12.12 -10.06
CA ILE A 101 1.09 -12.66 -10.61
C ILE A 101 1.06 -12.48 -12.14
N LEU A 102 1.35 -11.27 -12.62
CA LEU A 102 1.38 -10.98 -14.04
C LEU A 102 2.48 -11.73 -14.77
N GLY A 103 3.69 -11.79 -14.21
CA GLY A 103 4.81 -12.50 -14.82
C GLY A 103 4.52 -13.99 -15.03
N VAL A 104 3.78 -14.63 -14.12
CA VAL A 104 3.30 -16.01 -14.27
C VAL A 104 2.22 -16.09 -15.34
N LEU A 105 1.19 -15.23 -15.27
CA LEU A 105 0.03 -15.28 -16.16
C LEU A 105 0.35 -14.89 -17.61
N LEU A 106 1.29 -13.98 -17.83
CA LEU A 106 1.79 -13.62 -19.17
C LEU A 106 2.53 -14.79 -19.82
N ARG A 107 3.17 -15.64 -19.03
CA ARG A 107 3.87 -16.84 -19.53
C ARG A 107 2.94 -18.04 -19.68
N ARG A 108 1.96 -18.19 -18.78
CA ARG A 108 0.99 -19.30 -18.79
C ARG A 108 -0.43 -18.75 -18.60
N PRO A 109 -1.04 -18.15 -19.64
CA PRO A 109 -2.37 -17.56 -19.53
C PRO A 109 -3.42 -18.55 -19.04
N GLY A 110 -3.34 -19.82 -19.47
CA GLY A 110 -4.30 -20.86 -19.10
C GLY A 110 -4.41 -21.16 -17.60
N LEU A 111 -3.43 -20.76 -16.78
CA LEU A 111 -3.52 -20.88 -15.32
C LEU A 111 -4.63 -20.00 -14.74
N LEU A 112 -5.03 -18.92 -15.42
CA LEU A 112 -6.06 -18.01 -14.93
C LEU A 112 -7.40 -18.74 -14.70
N TYR A 113 -7.82 -19.60 -15.61
CA TYR A 113 -9.08 -20.34 -15.45
C TYR A 113 -9.05 -21.30 -14.25
N ARG A 114 -7.90 -21.93 -14.00
CA ARG A 114 -7.75 -22.82 -12.84
C ARG A 114 -7.70 -22.01 -11.54
N LEU A 115 -6.97 -20.89 -11.53
CA LEU A 115 -6.93 -19.95 -10.41
C LEU A 115 -8.34 -19.43 -10.06
N ASP A 116 -9.09 -18.99 -11.06
CA ASP A 116 -10.46 -18.51 -10.88
C ASP A 116 -11.38 -19.57 -10.30
N ARG A 117 -11.26 -20.82 -10.77
CA ARG A 117 -12.02 -21.94 -10.20
C ARG A 117 -11.67 -22.14 -8.73
N ASP A 118 -10.40 -22.16 -8.38
CA ASP A 118 -9.95 -22.40 -7.00
C ASP A 118 -10.37 -21.26 -6.05
N LEU A 119 -10.35 -20.01 -6.54
CA LEU A 119 -10.92 -18.85 -5.84
C LEU A 119 -12.42 -19.03 -5.60
N GLN A 120 -13.18 -19.44 -6.62
CA GLN A 120 -14.62 -19.67 -6.52
C GLN A 120 -14.98 -20.83 -5.59
N GLU A 121 -14.21 -21.91 -5.58
CA GLU A 121 -14.36 -23.03 -4.62
C GLU A 121 -14.17 -22.57 -3.18
N SER A 122 -13.35 -21.54 -2.97
CA SER A 122 -13.14 -20.89 -1.67
C SER A 122 -14.16 -19.78 -1.37
N ALA A 123 -15.22 -19.66 -2.18
CA ALA A 123 -16.23 -18.60 -2.11
C ALA A 123 -15.67 -17.17 -2.28
N LEU A 124 -14.55 -17.03 -3.00
CA LEU A 124 -13.95 -15.74 -3.37
C LEU A 124 -14.35 -15.36 -4.80
N SER A 125 -14.32 -14.06 -5.09
CA SER A 125 -14.48 -13.57 -6.46
C SER A 125 -13.28 -13.96 -7.33
N ARG A 126 -13.52 -14.10 -8.64
CA ARG A 126 -12.48 -14.26 -9.66
C ARG A 126 -11.47 -13.13 -9.63
N LEU A 127 -10.27 -13.36 -10.15
CA LEU A 127 -9.26 -12.30 -10.27
C LEU A 127 -9.76 -11.22 -11.24
N SER A 128 -9.66 -9.97 -10.82
CA SER A 128 -10.22 -8.83 -11.53
C SER A 128 -9.15 -7.75 -11.78
N PRO A 129 -9.28 -6.93 -12.82
CA PRO A 129 -8.37 -5.79 -13.02
C PRO A 129 -8.33 -4.86 -11.80
N GLU A 130 -9.44 -4.72 -11.08
CA GLU A 130 -9.55 -3.86 -9.89
C GLU A 130 -8.73 -4.37 -8.69
N ASP A 131 -8.25 -5.61 -8.73
CA ASP A 131 -7.33 -6.14 -7.71
C ASP A 131 -5.90 -5.57 -7.84
N PHE A 132 -5.56 -4.93 -8.97
CA PHE A 132 -4.24 -4.35 -9.24
C PHE A 132 -4.24 -2.83 -9.00
N GLU A 133 -3.25 -2.35 -8.25
CA GLU A 133 -3.08 -0.92 -7.92
C GLU A 133 -2.56 -0.13 -9.13
N TYR A 134 -1.67 -0.74 -9.92
CA TYR A 134 -0.97 -0.04 -11.01
C TYR A 134 -1.73 -0.14 -12.34
N THR A 135 -1.98 1.01 -12.98
CA THR A 135 -2.72 1.07 -14.26
C THR A 135 -2.13 0.17 -15.33
N ASP A 136 -0.81 0.13 -15.47
CA ASP A 136 -0.13 -0.71 -16.45
C ASP A 136 -0.37 -2.21 -16.19
N HIS A 137 -0.39 -2.61 -14.92
CA HIS A 137 -0.74 -3.97 -14.51
C HIS A 137 -2.20 -4.31 -14.84
N GLN A 138 -3.13 -3.38 -14.62
CA GLN A 138 -4.54 -3.56 -14.99
C GLN A 138 -4.71 -3.73 -16.51
N VAL A 139 -3.93 -3.01 -17.32
CA VAL A 139 -3.96 -3.13 -18.79
C VAL A 139 -3.42 -4.48 -19.21
N LEU A 140 -2.27 -4.91 -18.67
CA LEU A 140 -1.68 -6.22 -18.96
C LEU A 140 -2.61 -7.37 -18.53
N PHE A 141 -3.21 -7.29 -17.34
CA PHE A 141 -4.16 -8.32 -16.89
C PHE A 141 -5.39 -8.42 -17.81
N ARG A 142 -5.94 -7.27 -18.24
CA ARG A 142 -7.04 -7.24 -19.22
C ARG A 142 -6.64 -7.90 -20.54
N LEU A 143 -5.40 -7.67 -21.00
CA LEU A 143 -4.89 -8.28 -22.20
C LEU A 143 -4.76 -9.81 -22.07
N VAL A 144 -4.28 -10.31 -20.92
CA VAL A 144 -4.24 -11.75 -20.61
C VAL A 144 -5.64 -12.36 -20.57
N ARG A 145 -6.61 -11.68 -19.97
CA ARG A 145 -8.01 -12.15 -19.99
C ARG A 145 -8.56 -12.21 -21.41
N GLN A 146 -8.35 -11.15 -22.17
CA GLN A 146 -8.83 -11.07 -23.55
C GLN A 146 -8.19 -12.15 -24.43
N SER A 147 -6.91 -12.47 -24.23
CA SER A 147 -6.23 -13.53 -25.01
C SER A 147 -6.82 -14.92 -24.78
N LEU A 148 -7.44 -15.15 -23.62
CA LEU A 148 -8.11 -16.40 -23.26
C LEU A 148 -9.60 -16.44 -23.61
N GLU A 149 -10.26 -15.29 -23.65
CA GLU A 149 -11.69 -15.17 -23.96
C GLU A 149 -11.97 -15.13 -25.46
N GLN A 150 -10.98 -14.74 -26.27
CA GLN A 150 -11.05 -14.73 -27.73
C GLN A 150 -10.77 -16.11 -28.35
N ASP A 151 -11.44 -16.41 -29.47
CA ASP A 151 -11.30 -17.68 -30.21
C ASP A 151 -10.49 -17.56 -31.53
N ALA A 152 -9.86 -16.40 -31.79
CA ALA A 152 -9.26 -16.08 -33.09
C ALA A 152 -7.80 -16.53 -33.25
N ALA A 153 -7.03 -16.59 -32.16
CA ALA A 153 -5.62 -16.97 -32.15
C ALA A 153 -5.26 -17.74 -30.88
N ASP A 154 -4.08 -18.35 -30.85
CA ASP A 154 -3.53 -18.89 -29.60
C ASP A 154 -3.21 -17.74 -28.62
N ALA A 155 -3.34 -18.00 -27.31
CA ALA A 155 -3.20 -16.97 -26.28
C ALA A 155 -1.85 -16.23 -26.35
N ASP A 156 -0.75 -16.96 -26.52
CA ASP A 156 0.60 -16.37 -26.62
C ASP A 156 0.72 -15.48 -27.87
N GLN A 157 0.21 -15.95 -29.00
CA GLN A 157 0.21 -15.18 -30.25
C GLN A 157 -0.63 -13.90 -30.11
N TYR A 158 -1.80 -14.00 -29.47
CA TYR A 158 -2.67 -12.85 -29.24
C TYR A 158 -1.98 -11.80 -28.35
N LEU A 159 -1.33 -12.24 -27.27
CA LEU A 159 -0.57 -11.36 -26.37
C LEU A 159 0.52 -10.61 -27.14
N HIS A 160 1.34 -11.31 -27.93
CA HIS A 160 2.41 -10.69 -28.72
C HIS A 160 1.91 -9.67 -29.75
N GLN A 161 0.76 -9.91 -30.38
CA GLN A 161 0.21 -9.02 -31.41
C GLN A 161 -0.47 -7.78 -30.85
N ASN A 162 -1.07 -7.90 -29.66
CA ASN A 162 -1.90 -6.84 -29.07
C ASN A 162 -1.21 -6.13 -27.90
N LEU A 163 0.07 -6.45 -27.62
CA LEU A 163 0.84 -5.78 -26.58
C LEU A 163 1.07 -4.30 -26.94
N PRO A 164 0.65 -3.35 -26.10
CA PRO A 164 0.94 -1.94 -26.33
C PRO A 164 2.45 -1.70 -26.32
N PRO A 165 3.01 -0.96 -27.29
CA PRO A 165 4.46 -0.76 -27.40
C PRO A 165 5.04 -0.05 -26.17
N ALA A 166 4.24 0.80 -25.50
CA ALA A 166 4.64 1.48 -24.26
C ALA A 166 4.83 0.52 -23.07
N LEU A 167 4.28 -0.69 -23.12
CA LEU A 167 4.37 -1.70 -22.06
C LEU A 167 5.34 -2.83 -22.40
N ALA A 168 6.06 -2.74 -23.52
CA ALA A 168 7.01 -3.77 -23.95
C ALA A 168 8.13 -3.97 -22.92
N ASP A 169 8.80 -2.89 -22.51
CA ASP A 169 9.89 -2.94 -21.53
C ASP A 169 9.43 -3.52 -20.18
N LEU A 170 8.23 -3.10 -19.72
CA LEU A 170 7.62 -3.64 -18.50
C LEU A 170 7.33 -5.13 -18.64
N THR A 171 6.78 -5.56 -19.79
CA THR A 171 6.46 -6.97 -20.03
C THR A 171 7.73 -7.83 -20.05
N ASP A 172 8.79 -7.33 -20.67
CA ASP A 172 10.09 -7.99 -20.69
C ASP A 172 10.68 -8.11 -19.26
N GLU A 173 10.55 -7.06 -18.44
CA GLU A 173 10.95 -7.10 -17.02
C GLU A 173 10.14 -8.14 -16.23
N LEU A 174 8.82 -8.15 -16.38
CA LEU A 174 7.92 -9.10 -15.70
C LEU A 174 8.22 -10.56 -16.10
N LEU A 175 8.45 -10.80 -17.39
CA LEU A 175 8.82 -12.11 -17.92
C LEU A 175 10.22 -12.51 -17.45
N ALA A 176 11.18 -11.58 -17.40
CA ALA A 176 12.53 -11.85 -16.92
C ALA A 176 12.52 -12.26 -15.44
N ASN A 177 11.75 -11.57 -14.62
CA ASN A 177 11.60 -11.88 -13.20
C ASN A 177 10.84 -13.20 -12.95
N SER A 178 10.06 -13.66 -13.92
CA SER A 178 9.36 -14.95 -13.87
C SER A 178 10.17 -16.10 -14.49
N LEU A 179 11.37 -15.86 -15.04
CA LEU A 179 12.24 -16.89 -15.66
C LEU A 179 12.59 -18.07 -14.74
N SER A 180 12.67 -17.90 -13.41
CA SER A 180 13.04 -18.98 -12.49
C SER A 180 11.92 -19.98 -12.18
N LEU A 181 10.76 -19.85 -12.81
CA LEU A 181 9.56 -20.63 -12.54
C LEU A 181 9.48 -21.95 -13.31
N ASP A 182 10.54 -22.75 -13.30
CA ASP A 182 10.54 -24.17 -13.74
C ASP A 182 9.76 -25.08 -12.77
N SER A 183 8.71 -24.53 -12.16
CA SER A 183 7.84 -25.20 -11.22
C SER A 183 6.66 -25.86 -11.94
N LEU A 184 6.14 -26.93 -11.33
CA LEU A 184 4.89 -27.57 -11.77
C LEU A 184 3.74 -26.57 -11.69
N ASP A 185 2.78 -26.68 -12.61
CA ASP A 185 1.58 -25.84 -12.68
C ASP A 185 0.89 -25.72 -11.32
N ASP A 186 0.81 -26.82 -10.55
CA ASP A 186 0.13 -26.84 -9.25
C ASP A 186 0.82 -25.96 -8.21
N ARG A 187 2.16 -25.88 -8.22
CA ARG A 187 2.91 -24.98 -7.33
C ARG A 187 2.71 -23.52 -7.74
N LEU A 188 2.76 -23.25 -9.04
CA LEU A 188 2.51 -21.90 -9.56
C LEU A 188 1.09 -21.45 -9.25
N LEU A 189 0.11 -22.34 -9.35
CA LEU A 189 -1.27 -22.05 -9.00
C LEU A 189 -1.40 -21.73 -7.51
N GLU A 190 -0.77 -22.52 -6.64
CA GLU A 190 -0.76 -22.26 -5.20
C GLU A 190 -0.13 -20.88 -4.88
N ASP A 191 0.99 -20.56 -5.51
CA ASP A 191 1.68 -19.28 -5.35
C ASP A 191 0.83 -18.11 -5.88
N LEU A 192 0.19 -18.26 -7.04
CA LEU A 192 -0.78 -17.31 -7.58
C LEU A 192 -1.93 -17.06 -6.62
N PHE A 193 -2.54 -18.12 -6.10
CA PHE A 193 -3.66 -18.04 -5.16
C PHE A 193 -3.25 -17.28 -3.88
N ARG A 194 -2.07 -17.59 -3.33
CA ARG A 194 -1.50 -16.86 -2.18
C ARG A 194 -1.25 -15.39 -2.53
N GLY A 195 -0.74 -15.11 -3.73
CA GLY A 195 -0.55 -13.76 -4.25
C GLY A 195 -1.85 -12.96 -4.28
N VAL A 196 -2.91 -13.52 -4.85
CA VAL A 196 -4.24 -12.89 -4.93
C VAL A 196 -4.82 -12.59 -3.55
N ILE A 197 -4.73 -13.54 -2.61
CA ILE A 197 -5.15 -13.28 -1.23
C ILE A 197 -4.37 -12.12 -0.62
N LYS A 198 -3.06 -12.06 -0.87
CA LYS A 198 -2.19 -11.05 -0.28
C LYS A 198 -2.51 -9.65 -0.81
N ILE A 199 -2.69 -9.47 -2.13
CA ILE A 199 -3.05 -8.14 -2.69
C ILE A 199 -4.41 -7.67 -2.20
N ARG A 200 -5.41 -8.56 -2.16
CA ARG A 200 -6.76 -8.22 -1.66
C ARG A 200 -6.74 -7.85 -0.18
N ARG A 201 -5.93 -8.54 0.61
CA ARG A 201 -5.77 -8.23 2.03
C ARG A 201 -5.11 -6.87 2.24
N LEU A 202 -4.07 -6.54 1.46
CA LEU A 202 -3.43 -5.22 1.51
C LEU A 202 -4.43 -4.12 1.17
N GLY A 203 -5.19 -4.25 0.08
CA GLY A 203 -6.20 -3.25 -0.31
C GLY A 203 -7.34 -3.11 0.70
N LEU A 204 -7.81 -4.21 1.30
CA LEU A 204 -8.82 -4.17 2.36
C LEU A 204 -8.30 -3.53 3.63
N ASP A 205 -7.06 -3.83 4.05
CA ASP A 205 -6.45 -3.24 5.23
C ASP A 205 -6.28 -1.72 5.06
N GLU A 206 -5.86 -1.27 3.87
CA GLU A 206 -5.79 0.14 3.53
C GLU A 206 -7.18 0.79 3.57
N SER A 207 -8.16 0.19 2.89
CA SER A 207 -9.52 0.73 2.83
C SER A 207 -10.19 0.79 4.21
N ILE A 208 -9.96 -0.21 5.07
CA ILE A 208 -10.42 -0.20 6.47
C ILE A 208 -9.79 0.94 7.24
N ASN A 209 -8.49 1.20 7.05
CA ASN A 209 -7.81 2.30 7.72
C ASN A 209 -8.35 3.66 7.25
N GLN A 210 -8.53 3.86 5.94
CA GLN A 210 -9.13 5.07 5.39
C GLN A 210 -10.55 5.31 5.93
N LEU A 211 -11.39 4.27 5.96
CA LEU A 211 -12.76 4.36 6.49
C LEU A 211 -12.79 4.69 7.98
N ARG A 212 -11.82 4.22 8.78
CA ARG A 212 -11.73 4.58 10.21
C ARG A 212 -11.46 6.07 10.40
N PHE A 213 -10.55 6.65 9.62
CA PHE A 213 -10.30 8.09 9.69
C PHE A 213 -11.55 8.89 9.30
N LEU A 214 -12.22 8.53 8.20
CA LEU A 214 -13.48 9.18 7.79
C LEU A 214 -14.59 9.04 8.83
N GLN A 215 -14.67 7.89 9.50
CA GLN A 215 -15.63 7.64 10.57
C GLN A 215 -15.34 8.50 11.80
N GLU A 216 -14.08 8.61 12.24
CA GLU A 216 -13.68 9.47 13.37
C GLU A 216 -14.02 10.94 13.11
N ASP A 217 -13.72 11.44 11.90
CA ASP A 217 -14.02 12.81 11.51
C ASP A 217 -15.53 13.07 11.44
N ALA A 218 -16.31 12.15 10.84
CA ALA A 218 -17.76 12.26 10.77
C ALA A 218 -18.42 12.24 12.16
N GLN A 219 -17.91 11.44 13.09
CA GLN A 219 -18.42 11.40 14.47
C GLN A 219 -18.15 12.70 15.23
N GLN A 220 -16.98 13.31 15.05
CA GLN A 220 -16.65 14.59 15.68
C GLN A 220 -17.53 15.73 15.16
N GLN A 221 -17.94 15.67 13.89
CA GLN A 221 -18.80 16.67 13.26
C GLN A 221 -20.30 16.40 13.45
N GLY A 222 -20.68 15.26 14.03
CA GLY A 222 -22.08 14.84 14.15
C GLY A 222 -22.74 14.48 12.83
N ASP A 223 -21.97 14.09 11.81
CA ASP A 223 -22.49 13.68 10.49
C ASP A 223 -23.13 12.28 10.59
N LEU A 224 -24.35 12.15 10.05
CA LEU A 224 -25.10 10.91 9.93
C LEU A 224 -24.38 9.85 9.09
N ARG A 225 -23.43 10.25 8.23
CA ARG A 225 -22.60 9.31 7.45
C ARG A 225 -21.74 8.39 8.31
N ALA A 226 -21.47 8.74 9.57
CA ALA A 226 -20.70 7.89 10.49
C ALA A 226 -21.26 6.45 10.60
N ALA A 227 -22.59 6.29 10.56
CA ALA A 227 -23.23 4.97 10.59
C ALA A 227 -22.91 4.14 9.33
N SER A 228 -22.91 4.77 8.15
CA SER A 228 -22.58 4.11 6.89
C SER A 228 -21.12 3.64 6.83
N TYR A 229 -20.18 4.45 7.35
CA TYR A 229 -18.78 4.05 7.44
C TYR A 229 -18.57 2.84 8.36
N LEU A 230 -19.29 2.78 9.50
CA LEU A 230 -19.25 1.63 10.40
C LEU A 230 -19.73 0.34 9.72
N GLU A 231 -20.82 0.41 8.94
CA GLU A 231 -21.32 -0.73 8.17
C GLU A 231 -20.30 -1.21 7.14
N MET A 232 -19.68 -0.29 6.38
CA MET A 232 -18.63 -0.63 5.40
C MET A 232 -17.41 -1.26 6.06
N VAL A 233 -16.94 -0.73 7.21
CA VAL A 233 -15.83 -1.35 7.97
C VAL A 233 -16.19 -2.77 8.41
N SER A 234 -17.42 -3.01 8.86
CA SER A 234 -17.89 -4.33 9.25
C SER A 234 -17.90 -5.30 8.05
N GLN A 235 -18.38 -4.85 6.89
CA GLN A 235 -18.35 -5.62 5.66
C GLN A 235 -16.92 -5.97 5.24
N TYR A 236 -16.00 -5.00 5.22
CA TYR A 236 -14.61 -5.24 4.82
C TYR A 236 -13.87 -6.17 5.78
N ARG A 237 -14.17 -6.10 7.09
CA ARG A 237 -13.64 -7.07 8.07
C ARG A 237 -14.15 -8.49 7.79
N ARG A 238 -15.42 -8.66 7.41
CA ARG A 238 -15.95 -9.98 7.01
C ARG A 238 -15.23 -10.50 5.76
N SER A 239 -15.05 -9.65 4.74
CA SER A 239 -14.31 -10.02 3.53
C SER A 239 -12.87 -10.42 3.84
N ARG A 240 -12.18 -9.66 4.70
CA ARG A 240 -10.82 -10.00 5.15
C ARG A 240 -10.77 -11.35 5.87
N ASN A 241 -11.73 -11.61 6.77
CA ASN A 241 -11.79 -12.90 7.47
C ASN A 241 -12.02 -14.07 6.50
N ALA A 242 -12.80 -13.88 5.43
CA ALA A 242 -12.99 -14.89 4.40
C ALA A 242 -11.68 -15.20 3.64
N LEU A 243 -10.87 -14.17 3.34
CA LEU A 243 -9.54 -14.34 2.76
C LEU A 243 -8.59 -15.10 3.70
N ASP A 244 -8.59 -14.76 4.99
CA ASP A 244 -7.74 -15.43 5.97
C ASP A 244 -8.13 -16.92 6.12
N GLN A 245 -9.43 -17.25 6.09
CA GLN A 245 -9.91 -18.64 6.08
C GLN A 245 -9.49 -19.41 4.82
N ALA A 246 -9.58 -18.78 3.65
CA ALA A 246 -9.14 -19.40 2.40
C ALA A 246 -7.63 -19.69 2.40
N SER A 247 -6.81 -18.77 2.92
CA SER A 247 -5.37 -18.96 3.07
C SER A 247 -5.02 -20.09 4.05
N GLN A 248 -5.81 -20.25 5.11
CA GLN A 248 -5.61 -21.31 6.10
C GLN A 248 -5.90 -22.68 5.50
N LYS A 249 -7.04 -22.85 4.83
CA LYS A 249 -7.42 -24.10 4.14
C LYS A 249 -6.38 -24.55 3.12
N LEU A 250 -5.81 -23.61 2.36
CA LEU A 250 -4.74 -23.91 1.41
C LEU A 250 -3.48 -24.45 2.11
N SER A 251 -3.15 -23.90 3.27
CA SER A 251 -1.98 -24.31 4.03
C SER A 251 -2.18 -25.68 4.71
N GLU A 252 -3.42 -26.02 5.07
CA GLU A 252 -3.80 -27.36 5.57
C GLU A 252 -3.69 -28.42 4.46
N ARG A 253 -4.16 -28.14 3.23
CA ARG A 253 -4.03 -29.04 2.06
C ARG A 253 -2.58 -29.41 1.70
N ARG A 254 -1.59 -28.61 2.11
CA ARG A 254 -0.17 -28.88 1.86
C ARG A 254 0.44 -29.88 2.87
N GLN A 255 -0.20 -30.08 4.02
CA GLN A 255 0.32 -30.94 5.10
C GLN A 255 -0.19 -32.39 5.00
N GLU A 256 -1.21 -32.63 4.17
CA GLU A 256 -1.75 -33.96 3.84
C GLU A 256 -1.01 -34.58 2.65
#